data_AF-A0A9E6EXN4-F1
#
_entry.id   AF-A0A9E6EXN4-F1
#
_cell.length_a   1.000
_cell.length_b   1.000
_cell.length_c   1.000
_cell.angle_alpha   90.00
_cell.angle_beta   90.00
_cell.angle_gamma   90.00
#
_symmetry.space_group_name_H-M   'P 1'
#
loop_
_entity.id
_entity.type
_entity.pdbx_description
1 polymer ?
#
loop_
_entity_poly.entity_id
_entity_poly.type
_entity_poly.pdbx_seq_one_letter_code
_entity_poly.pdbx_strand_id
1 'polypeptide(L)' 'ENFKIGALIHEARIEKGMTQEELAEKVGTTKSYISKIENNIKEVRFSTLKRIIELGLGGHLKLSIKF' A
#
# COMPACT_ATOMS: atom_id res chain seq x y z
N GLU A 1 -13.34 1.19 14.47
CA GLU A 1 -13.25 0.75 13.06
C GLU A 1 -11.80 0.53 12.69
N ASN A 2 -11.44 -0.63 12.15
CA ASN A 2 -10.09 -0.84 11.62
C ASN A 2 -9.97 -0.07 10.31
N PHE A 3 -9.20 1.01 10.34
CA PHE A 3 -8.88 1.82 9.17
C PHE A 3 -8.27 0.91 8.09
N LYS A 4 -9.01 0.62 7.01
CA LYS A 4 -8.62 -0.38 6.00
C LYS A 4 -7.64 0.21 4.97
N ILE A 5 -6.47 0.66 5.42
CA ILE A 5 -5.38 1.13 4.52
C ILE A 5 -5.08 0.09 3.43
N GLY A 6 -5.15 -1.20 3.77
CA GLY A 6 -4.98 -2.29 2.81
C GLY A 6 -5.98 -2.24 1.65
N ALA A 7 -7.24 -1.91 1.91
CA ALA A 7 -8.26 -1.77 0.87
C ALA A 7 -7.97 -0.58 -0.05
N LEU A 8 -7.54 0.56 0.52
CA LEU A 8 -7.15 1.73 -0.28
C LEU A 8 -5.95 1.46 -1.19
N ILE A 9 -4.96 0.70 -0.70
CA ILE A 9 -3.82 0.26 -1.52
C ILE A 9 -4.29 -0.66 -2.65
N HIS A 10 -5.19 -1.60 -2.33
CA HIS A 10 -5.75 -2.52 -3.30
C HIS A 10 -6.48 -1.79 -4.43
N GLU A 11 -7.38 -0.88 -4.09
CA GLU A 11 -8.13 -0.06 -5.05
C GLU A 11 -7.19 0.75 -5.95
N ALA A 12 -6.25 1.49 -5.35
CA ALA A 12 -5.28 2.28 -6.11
C ALA A 12 -4.40 1.44 -7.05
N ARG A 13 -4.06 0.21 -6.65
CA ARG A 13 -3.31 -0.73 -7.50
C ARG A 13 -4.16 -1.16 -8.71
N ILE A 14 -5.43 -1.49 -8.50
CA ILE A 14 -6.35 -1.91 -9.56
C ILE A 14 -6.63 -0.75 -10.53
N GLU A 15 -6.84 0.47 -10.03
CA GLU A 15 -7.00 1.67 -10.87
C GLU A 15 -5.80 1.91 -11.80
N LYS A 16 -4.61 1.51 -11.36
CA LYS A 16 -3.37 1.56 -12.17
C LYS A 16 -3.18 0.37 -13.10
N GLY A 17 -4.11 -0.59 -13.11
CA GLY A 17 -4.02 -1.78 -13.94
C GLY A 17 -2.87 -2.71 -13.56
N MET A 18 -2.38 -2.63 -12.32
CA MET A 18 -1.22 -3.39 -11.86
C MET A 18 -1.60 -4.68 -11.14
N THR A 19 -0.80 -5.71 -11.31
CA THR A 19 -0.81 -6.93 -10.48
C THR A 19 -0.07 -6.70 -9.16
N GLN A 20 -0.30 -7.59 -8.18
CA GLN A 20 0.43 -7.55 -6.90
C GLN A 20 1.94 -7.80 -7.07
N GLU A 21 2.34 -8.58 -8.08
CA GLU A 21 3.76 -8.86 -8.37
C GLU A 21 4.45 -7.61 -8.92
N GLU A 22 3.83 -6.92 -9.89
CA GLU A 22 4.36 -5.67 -10.44
C GLU A 22 4.49 -4.57 -9.38
N LEU A 23 3.53 -4.47 -8.46
CA LEU A 23 3.63 -3.55 -7.33
C LEU A 23 4.78 -3.96 -6.40
N ALA A 24 4.94 -5.26 -6.13
CA ALA A 24 6.02 -5.77 -5.29
C ALA A 24 7.40 -5.48 -5.88
N GLU A 25 7.57 -5.68 -7.19
CA GLU A 25 8.81 -5.39 -7.92
C GLU A 25 9.18 -3.90 -7.84
N LYS A 26 8.22 -3.00 -8.13
CA LYS A 26 8.46 -1.54 -8.04
C LYS A 26 8.83 -1.09 -6.64
N VAL A 27 8.19 -1.66 -5.62
CA VAL A 27 8.41 -1.29 -4.23
C VAL A 27 9.68 -1.96 -3.69
N GLY A 28 10.16 -3.05 -4.29
CA GLY A 28 11.27 -3.86 -3.78
C GLY A 28 10.85 -4.73 -2.59
N THR A 29 9.79 -5.52 -2.77
CA THR A 29 9.26 -6.48 -1.80
C THR A 29 8.71 -7.73 -2.51
N THR A 30 7.90 -8.56 -1.84
CA THR A 30 7.31 -9.79 -2.43
C THR A 30 5.81 -9.63 -2.66
N LYS A 31 5.26 -10.30 -3.69
CA LYS A 31 3.80 -10.38 -3.89
C LYS A 31 3.05 -10.86 -2.65
N SER A 32 3.60 -11.85 -1.93
CA SER A 32 2.99 -12.35 -0.69
C SER A 32 2.85 -11.23 0.34
N TYR A 33 3.85 -10.35 0.45
CA TYR A 33 3.81 -9.22 1.37
C TYR A 33 2.78 -8.17 0.93
N ILE A 34 2.72 -7.84 -0.36
CA ILE A 34 1.66 -6.96 -0.91
C ILE A 34 0.27 -7.54 -0.66
N SER A 35 0.07 -8.83 -0.92
CA SER A 35 -1.20 -9.51 -0.67
C SER A 35 -1.62 -9.47 0.80
N LYS A 36 -0.67 -9.68 1.73
CA LYS A 36 -0.93 -9.55 3.17
C LYS A 36 -1.35 -8.12 3.54
N ILE A 37 -0.68 -7.11 2.98
CA ILE A 37 -1.01 -5.70 3.17
C ILE A 37 -2.41 -5.39 2.64
N GLU A 38 -2.79 -5.89 1.47
CA GLU A 38 -4.11 -5.61 0.92
C GLU A 38 -5.24 -6.29 1.70
N ASN A 39 -5.01 -7.52 2.19
CA ASN A 39 -6.08 -8.37 2.74
C ASN A 39 -6.24 -8.31 4.26
N ASN A 40 -5.17 -8.08 5.04
CA ASN A 40 -5.28 -8.16 6.50
C ASN A 40 -4.13 -7.46 7.25
N ILE A 41 -4.24 -6.14 7.44
CA ILE A 41 -3.25 -5.38 8.23
C ILE A 41 -3.70 -5.33 9.69
N LYS A 42 -2.92 -5.98 10.57
CA LYS A 42 -2.89 -5.57 11.99
C LYS A 42 -1.90 -4.42 12.19
N GLU A 43 -0.72 -4.49 11.56
CA GLU A 43 0.29 -3.42 11.60
C GLU A 43 1.12 -3.40 10.31
N VAL A 44 1.22 -2.22 9.69
CA VAL A 44 2.19 -1.92 8.61
C VAL A 44 3.04 -0.74 9.07
N ARG A 45 4.35 -0.83 8.88
CA ARG A 45 5.24 0.31 9.20
C ARG A 45 4.91 1.47 8.28
N PHE A 46 4.90 2.68 8.83
CA PHE A 46 4.69 3.90 8.03
C PHE A 46 5.67 4.01 6.86
N SER A 47 6.94 3.62 7.05
CA SER A 47 7.95 3.60 5.98
C SER A 47 7.59 2.66 4.83
N THR A 48 7.03 1.49 5.13
CA THR A 48 6.52 0.56 4.12
C THR A 48 5.34 1.16 3.37
N LEU A 49 4.38 1.74 4.09
CA LEU A 49 3.22 2.41 3.49
C LEU A 49 3.65 3.55 2.56
N LYS A 50 4.58 4.39 3.02
CA LYS A 50 5.16 5.48 2.23
C LYS A 50 5.81 4.96 0.95
N ARG A 51 6.63 3.91 1.01
CA ARG A 51 7.25 3.29 -0.18
C ARG A 51 6.21 2.76 -1.16
N ILE A 52 5.17 2.06 -0.67
CA ILE A 52 4.11 1.54 -1.53
C ILE A 52 3.41 2.67 -2.26
N ILE A 53 3.05 3.74 -1.56
CA ILE A 53 2.33 4.87 -2.15
C ILE A 53 3.22 5.66 -3.09
N GLU A 54 4.42 6.05 -2.67
CA GLU A 54 5.28 6.97 -3.44
C GLU A 54 6.05 6.27 -4.56
N LEU A 55 6.62 5.09 -4.31
CA LEU A 55 7.42 4.37 -5.32
C LEU A 55 6.59 3.38 -6.12
N GLY A 56 5.68 2.67 -5.46
CA GLY A 56 4.86 1.64 -6.09
C GLY A 56 3.72 2.22 -6.91
N LEU A 57 2.95 3.10 -6.27
CA LEU A 57 1.74 3.69 -6.85
C LEU A 57 2.00 5.09 -7.42
N GLY A 58 3.15 5.74 -7.18
CA GLY A 58 3.43 7.09 -7.69
C GLY A 58 2.49 8.17 -7.14
N GLY A 59 1.93 7.96 -5.94
CA GLY A 59 1.12 8.94 -5.21
C GLY A 59 1.93 9.68 -4.15
N HIS A 60 1.24 10.47 -3.32
CA HIS A 60 1.84 11.17 -2.19
C HIS A 60 1.09 10.89 -0.90
N LEU A 61 1.79 10.40 0.11
CA LEU A 61 1.20 10.14 1.43
C LEU A 61 1.22 11.42 2.27
N LYS A 62 0.02 11.93 2.63
CA LYS A 62 -0.14 13.07 3.53
C LYS A 62 -0.76 12.63 4.85
N LEU A 63 -0.05 12.85 5.96
CA LEU A 63 -0.57 12.65 7.31
C LEU A 63 -0.90 14.00 7.94
N SER A 64 -2.08 14.13 8.54
CA SER A 64 -2.51 15.33 9.24
C SER A 64 -3.11 14.93 10.58
N ILE A 65 -2.70 15.60 11.65
CA ILE A 65 -3.28 15.48 12.98
C ILE A 65 -3.97 16.81 13.30
N LYS A 66 -5.21 16.76 13.79
CA LYS A 66 -5.97 17.92 14.23
C LYS A 66 -6.42 17.70 15.67
N PHE A 67 -6.44 18.78 16.44
CA PHE A 67 -6.91 18.83 17.83
C PHE A 67 -8.23 19.59 17.89
#